data_AF-A0A938MK18-F1
#
_entry.id   AF-A0A938MK18-F1
#
_cell.length_a   1.000
_cell.length_b   1.000
_cell.length_c   1.000
_cell.angle_alpha   90.00
_cell.angle_beta   90.00
_cell.angle_gamma   90.00
#
_symmetry.space_group_name_H-M   'P 1'
#
loop_
_entity.id
_entity.type
_entity.pdbx_description
1 polymer ?
#
loop_
_entity_poly.entity_id
_entity_poly.type
_entity_poly.pdbx_seq_one_letter_code
_entity_poly.pdbx_strand_id
1 'polypeptide(L)'
;MWLLAGCVPVVAALVFLNSMHGSFIWDDYDLLVQNTQIRNIRRVLEPFSLEHWRKQHMSAGAIYRPLRSASFALDFHFWRFDPFGYHLTNTLL
;
A
#
# COMPACT_ATOMS: atom_id res chain seq x y z
N MET A 1 9.78 22.87 -23.57
CA MET A 1 10.11 22.75 -22.13
C MET A 1 9.08 21.91 -21.38
N TRP A 2 7.77 22.20 -21.44
CA TRP A 2 6.73 21.41 -20.76
C TRP A 2 6.50 19.98 -21.32
N LEU A 3 6.64 19.78 -22.64
CA LEU A 3 6.51 18.45 -23.26
C LEU A 3 7.57 17.45 -22.78
N LEU A 4 8.80 17.92 -22.52
CA LEU A 4 9.88 17.08 -21.99
C LEU A 4 9.63 16.68 -20.53
N ALA A 5 8.94 17.51 -19.75
CA ALA A 5 8.60 17.22 -18.36
C ALA A 5 7.54 16.10 -18.23
N GLY A 6 6.61 16.02 -19.19
CA GLY A 6 5.61 14.94 -19.23
C GLY A 6 6.18 13.57 -19.61
N CYS A 7 7.30 13.53 -20.33
CA CYS A 7 7.94 12.26 -20.72
C CYS A 7 8.57 11.53 -19.51
N VAL A 8 9.03 12.25 -18.49
CA VAL A 8 9.70 11.67 -17.33
C VAL A 8 8.82 10.68 -16.55
N PRO A 9 7.61 11.04 -16.08
CA PRO A 9 6.76 10.10 -15.36
C PRO A 9 6.30 8.93 -16.24
N VAL A 10 6.11 9.15 -17.55
CA VAL A 10 5.75 8.08 -18.49
C VAL A 10 6.89 7.07 -18.63
N VAL A 11 8.12 7.53 -18.85
CA VAL A 11 9.28 6.64 -18.94
C VAL A 11 9.52 5.92 -17.62
N ALA A 12 9.35 6.60 -16.48
CA ALA A 12 9.44 5.97 -15.17
C ALA A 12 8.40 4.83 -15.04
N ALA A 13 7.12 5.09 -15.33
CA ALA A 13 6.07 4.07 -15.28
C ALA A 13 6.35 2.89 -16.22
N LEU A 14 6.88 3.15 -17.43
CA LEU A 14 7.26 2.10 -18.38
C LEU A 14 8.36 1.17 -17.85
N VAL A 15 9.32 1.70 -17.09
CA VAL A 15 10.39 0.88 -16.48
C VAL A 15 9.82 -0.11 -15.45
N PHE A 16 8.78 0.29 -14.71
CA PHE A 16 8.14 -0.56 -13.69
C PHE A 16 7.06 -1.50 -14.22
N LEU A 17 6.75 -1.48 -15.53
CA LEU A 17 5.74 -2.39 -16.09
C LEU A 17 6.07 -3.87 -15.87
N ASN A 18 7.36 -4.21 -15.85
CA ASN A 18 7.81 -5.58 -15.63
C ASN A 18 7.56 -6.08 -14.20
N SER A 19 7.39 -5.19 -13.21
CA SER A 19 7.14 -5.57 -11.81
C SER A 19 5.66 -5.75 -11.47
N MET A 20 4.75 -5.47 -12.40
CA MET A 20 3.29 -5.50 -12.15
C MET A 20 2.71 -6.89 -11.82
N HIS A 21 3.40 -7.97 -12.21
CA HIS A 21 2.89 -9.34 -12.09
C HIS A 21 3.55 -10.16 -10.97
N GLY A 22 4.29 -9.49 -10.07
CA GLY A 22 4.88 -10.13 -8.89
C GLY A 22 3.82 -10.53 -7.86
N SER A 23 4.03 -11.64 -7.16
CA SER A 23 3.20 -12.06 -6.02
C SER A 23 3.59 -11.32 -4.74
N PHE A 24 2.73 -11.38 -3.71
CA PHE A 24 3.08 -10.92 -2.36
C PHE A 24 4.23 -11.75 -1.79
N ILE A 25 5.30 -11.07 -1.36
CA ILE A 25 6.49 -11.72 -0.79
C ILE A 25 6.90 -11.05 0.52
N TRP A 26 7.50 -11.84 1.41
CA TRP A 26 8.10 -11.36 2.66
C TRP A 26 7.09 -10.63 3.55
N ASP A 27 7.33 -9.35 3.87
CA ASP A 27 6.49 -8.56 4.76
C ASP A 27 5.12 -8.23 4.16
N ASP A 28 4.92 -8.37 2.84
CA ASP A 28 3.59 -8.27 2.23
C ASP A 28 2.59 -9.24 2.86
N TYR A 29 3.05 -10.43 3.26
CA TYR A 29 2.16 -11.43 3.82
C TYR A 29 1.58 -10.98 5.18
N ASP A 30 2.44 -10.44 6.04
CA ASP A 30 2.02 -9.94 7.35
C ASP A 30 1.21 -8.64 7.21
N LEU A 31 1.62 -7.75 6.29
CA LEU A 31 1.04 -6.43 6.12
C LEU A 31 -0.28 -6.43 5.35
N LEU A 32 -0.46 -7.36 4.41
CA LEU A 32 -1.62 -7.42 3.50
C LEU A 32 -2.47 -8.66 3.73
N VAL A 33 -1.86 -9.85 3.74
CA VAL A 33 -2.62 -11.11 3.76
C VAL A 33 -3.17 -11.40 5.15
N GLN A 34 -2.33 -11.35 6.18
CA GLN A 34 -2.72 -11.63 7.57
C GLN A 34 -3.35 -10.42 8.27
N ASN A 35 -3.11 -9.21 7.78
CA ASN A 35 -3.63 -7.99 8.38
C ASN A 35 -5.14 -7.87 8.22
N THR A 36 -5.88 -8.12 9.28
CA THR A 36 -7.35 -7.98 9.26
C THR A 36 -7.82 -6.53 9.37
N GLN A 37 -6.96 -5.60 9.81
CA GLN A 37 -7.33 -4.20 10.00
C GLN A 37 -7.61 -3.48 8.68
N ILE A 38 -6.92 -3.85 7.60
CA ILE A 38 -7.12 -3.25 6.27
C ILE A 38 -8.39 -3.74 5.57
N ARG A 39 -9.05 -4.78 6.08
CA ARG A 39 -10.19 -5.42 5.40
C ARG A 39 -11.50 -4.64 5.48
N ASN A 40 -11.57 -3.62 6.35
CA ASN A 40 -12.74 -2.79 6.54
C ASN A 40 -12.43 -1.33 6.19
N ILE A 41 -12.91 -0.90 5.01
CA ILE A 41 -12.71 0.46 4.49
C ILE A 41 -13.27 1.55 5.41
N ARG A 42 -14.30 1.25 6.23
CA ARG A 42 -14.86 2.23 7.19
C ARG A 42 -13.85 2.60 8.29
N ARG A 43 -12.82 1.78 8.49
CA ARG A 43 -11.77 1.93 9.50
C ARG A 43 -10.49 2.55 8.93
N VAL A 44 -10.50 3.05 7.68
CA VAL A 44 -9.31 3.56 6.97
C VAL A 44 -8.58 4.70 7.69
N LEU A 45 -9.28 5.49 8.50
CA LEU A 45 -8.71 6.60 9.27
C LEU A 45 -8.21 6.18 10.66
N GLU A 46 -8.56 5.00 11.15
CA GLU A 46 -8.15 4.53 12.48
C GLU A 46 -6.63 4.45 12.69
N PRO A 47 -5.80 4.08 11.70
CA PRO A 47 -4.35 4.07 11.86
C PRO A 47 -3.75 5.42 12.26
N PHE A 48 -4.42 6.54 11.98
CA PHE A 48 -3.96 7.88 12.38
C PHE A 48 -4.16 8.19 13.87
N SER A 49 -4.94 7.37 14.58
CA SER A 49 -5.02 7.45 16.03
C SER A 49 -3.85 6.70 16.65
N LEU A 50 -2.95 7.42 17.33
CA LEU A 50 -1.81 6.82 18.01
C LEU A 50 -2.23 5.79 19.07
N GLU A 51 -3.38 6.01 19.72
CA GLU A 51 -3.95 5.06 20.68
C GLU A 51 -4.37 3.75 19.99
N HIS A 52 -5.12 3.84 18.87
CA HIS A 52 -5.49 2.67 18.09
C HIS A 52 -4.25 1.94 17.56
N TRP A 53 -3.27 2.68 17.05
CA TRP A 53 -2.03 2.12 16.57
C TRP A 53 -1.32 1.29 17.63
N ARG A 54 -1.14 1.85 18.83
CA ARG A 54 -0.49 1.18 19.97
C ARG A 54 -1.22 -0.09 20.40
N LYS A 55 -2.56 -0.08 20.38
CA LYS A 55 -3.37 -1.27 20.70
C LYS A 55 -3.19 -2.39 19.66
N GLN A 56 -3.08 -2.04 18.38
CA GLN A 56 -3.00 -3.01 17.29
C GLN A 56 -1.57 -3.51 17.00
N HIS A 57 -0.55 -2.73 17.34
CA HIS A 57 0.85 -3.03 17.01
C HIS A 57 1.71 -3.08 18.28
N MET A 58 1.44 -4.07 19.13
CA MET A 58 2.17 -4.28 20.41
C MET A 58 3.51 -5.00 20.25
N SER A 59 3.95 -5.30 19.02
CA SER A 59 5.21 -6.01 18.77
C SER A 59 6.44 -5.11 18.91
N ALA A 60 7.53 -5.68 19.39
CA ALA A 60 8.83 -5.02 19.40
C ALA A 60 9.25 -4.68 17.96
N GLY A 61 9.38 -3.38 17.66
CA GLY A 61 9.70 -2.88 16.32
C GLY A 61 8.52 -2.34 15.51
N ALA A 62 7.31 -2.21 16.10
CA ALA A 62 6.18 -1.57 15.43
C ALA A 62 6.48 -0.11 15.05
N ILE A 63 6.53 0.19 13.74
CA ILE A 63 6.80 1.53 13.21
C ILE A 63 5.48 2.22 12.85
N TYR A 64 5.20 3.38 13.46
CA TYR A 64 4.00 4.16 13.16
C TYR A 64 3.95 4.61 11.68
N ARG A 65 3.11 3.95 10.88
CA ARG A 65 2.95 4.20 9.43
C ARG A 65 1.46 4.28 9.05
N PRO A 66 0.75 5.33 9.49
CA PRO A 66 -0.70 5.47 9.28
C PRO A 66 -1.06 5.58 7.80
N LEU A 67 -0.30 6.36 7.03
CA LEU A 67 -0.53 6.55 5.59
C LEU A 67 -0.41 5.23 4.81
N ARG A 68 0.61 4.41 5.10
CA ARG A 68 0.77 3.07 4.51
C ARG A 68 -0.46 2.21 4.81
N SER A 69 -0.87 2.16 6.07
CA SER A 69 -1.99 1.31 6.50
C SER A 69 -3.32 1.75 5.86
N ALA A 70 -3.52 3.05 5.72
CA ALA A 70 -4.67 3.62 5.03
C ALA A 70 -4.65 3.31 3.53
N SER A 71 -3.47 3.43 2.86
CA SER A 71 -3.31 3.03 1.46
C SER A 71 -3.67 1.57 1.26
N PHE A 72 -3.14 0.67 2.09
CA PHE A 72 -3.43 -0.77 1.98
C PHE A 72 -4.90 -1.11 2.23
N ALA A 73 -5.61 -0.35 3.07
CA ALA A 73 -7.05 -0.50 3.24
C ALA A 73 -7.85 -0.06 2.01
N LEU A 74 -7.40 1.00 1.32
CA LEU A 74 -7.96 1.42 0.03
C LEU A 74 -7.66 0.38 -1.05
N ASP A 75 -6.41 -0.07 -1.15
CA ASP A 75 -6.01 -1.09 -2.12
C ASP A 75 -6.78 -2.39 -1.91
N PHE A 76 -6.93 -2.84 -0.66
CA PHE A 76 -7.73 -4.03 -0.37
C PHE A 76 -9.20 -3.86 -0.73
N HIS A 77 -9.75 -2.64 -0.60
CA HIS A 77 -11.13 -2.37 -0.96
C HIS A 77 -11.38 -2.56 -2.47
N PHE A 78 -10.45 -2.09 -3.32
CA PHE A 78 -10.58 -2.17 -4.78
C PHE A 78 -10.05 -3.48 -5.38
N TRP A 79 -8.93 -3.99 -4.87
CA TRP A 79 -8.14 -5.05 -5.49
C TRP A 79 -8.13 -6.37 -4.71
N ARG A 80 -8.60 -6.37 -3.45
CA ARG A 80 -8.62 -7.56 -2.57
C ARG A 80 -7.23 -8.18 -2.45
N PHE A 81 -7.05 -9.45 -2.83
CA PHE A 81 -5.75 -10.14 -2.77
C PHE A 81 -5.07 -10.21 -4.14
N ASP A 82 -5.47 -9.35 -5.09
CA ASP A 82 -4.78 -9.24 -6.39
C ASP A 82 -3.55 -8.32 -6.26
N PRO A 83 -2.32 -8.85 -6.34
CA PRO A 83 -1.10 -8.05 -6.20
C PRO A 83 -0.96 -6.97 -7.26
N PHE A 84 -1.54 -7.18 -8.46
CA PHE A 84 -1.44 -6.24 -9.57
C PHE A 84 -1.91 -4.83 -9.16
N GLY A 85 -3.03 -4.76 -8.44
CA GLY A 85 -3.60 -3.51 -7.98
C GLY A 85 -2.70 -2.74 -7.02
N TYR A 86 -2.03 -3.44 -6.11
CA TYR A 86 -1.08 -2.84 -5.17
C TYR A 86 0.15 -2.30 -5.89
N HIS A 87 0.70 -3.05 -6.86
CA HIS A 87 1.84 -2.60 -7.66
C HIS A 87 1.48 -1.38 -8.51
N LEU A 88 0.27 -1.34 -9.06
CA LEU A 88 -0.24 -0.20 -9.81
C LEU A 88 -0.34 1.05 -8.92
N THR A 89 -1.01 0.96 -7.76
CA THR A 89 -1.14 2.07 -6.82
C THR A 89 0.24 2.57 -6.36
N ASN A 90 1.15 1.66 -5.99
CA ASN A 90 2.51 2.01 -5.56
C ASN A 90 3.34 2.69 -6.65
N THR A 91 3.09 2.39 -7.94
CA THR A 91 3.82 3.00 -9.06
C THR A 91 3.31 4.39 -9.40
N LEU A 92 2.04 4.69 -9.07
CA LEU A 92 1.40 5.98 -9.34
C LEU A 92 1.62 7.02 -8.23
N LEU A 93 1.94 6.58 -7.01
CA LEU A 93 2.18 7.41 -5.82
C LEU A 93 3.65 7.85 -5.71
#